data_AF-G3NWI5-F1
#
_entry.id   AF-G3NWI5-F1
#
_cell.length_a   1.000
_cell.length_b   1.000
_cell.length_c   1.000
_cell.angle_alpha   90.00
_cell.angle_beta   90.00
_cell.angle_gamma   90.00
#
_symmetry.space_group_name_H-M   'P 1'
#
loop_
_entity.id
_entity.type
_entity.pdbx_description
1 polymer ?
#
loop_
_entity_poly.entity_id
_entity_poly.type
_entity_poly.pdbx_seq_one_letter_code
_entity_poly.pdbx_strand_id
1 'polypeptide(L)'
;MRELSPNEPSIKKALTLHQSESVFLRKSKEVQLETNEVEVKASAAYLKAVEHAHNDGVPIGATLGDYGGALLNGSLGDYGGYGGALLNGSLGDYGGGYGDALLNGSLGDYGGGYGDALLNGSLGDYGGGYGDALLNGSLGDYGGGYGDALLNGSLGDYGGGYGDALLNGSLGDYGGGYGDALLNGSLGDYGGGYGDALLNGSLGDYGYGGALLNGTLGDYGGALLNGTLGDYG
;
A
#
# COMPACT_ATOMS: atom_id res chain seq x y z
N MET A 1 30.24 53.91 -70.95
CA MET A 1 29.49 53.45 -69.75
C MET A 1 28.22 52.81 -70.26
N ARG A 2 28.03 51.50 -70.07
CA ARG A 2 26.76 50.85 -70.44
C ARG A 2 25.77 51.16 -69.32
N GLU A 3 24.72 51.89 -69.64
CA GLU A 3 23.62 52.13 -68.70
C GLU A 3 22.93 50.78 -68.43
N LEU A 4 22.99 50.34 -67.17
CA LEU A 4 22.26 49.16 -66.70
C LEU A 4 20.78 49.49 -66.74
N SER A 5 20.08 48.96 -67.74
CA SER A 5 18.63 49.08 -67.84
C SER A 5 17.96 48.41 -66.62
N PRO A 6 17.02 49.07 -65.92
CA PRO A 6 16.28 48.50 -64.78
C PRO A 6 15.53 47.19 -65.09
N ASN A 7 15.44 46.81 -66.37
CA ASN A 7 14.73 45.63 -66.86
C ASN A 7 15.65 44.46 -67.23
N GLU A 8 16.94 44.50 -66.86
CA GLU A 8 17.86 43.39 -67.10
C GLU A 8 17.40 42.11 -66.37
N PRO A 9 17.32 40.94 -67.05
CA PRO A 9 16.90 39.67 -66.46
C PRO A 9 17.71 39.29 -65.20
N SER A 10 18.99 39.68 -65.17
CA SER A 10 19.91 39.46 -64.05
C SER A 10 19.50 40.23 -62.79
N ILE A 11 19.05 41.48 -62.93
CA ILE A 11 18.61 42.32 -61.81
C ILE A 11 17.30 41.79 -61.23
N LYS A 12 16.36 41.37 -62.10
CA LYS A 12 15.11 40.72 -61.65
C LYS A 12 15.38 39.42 -60.89
N LYS A 13 16.28 38.56 -61.40
CA LYS A 13 16.69 37.33 -60.70
C LYS A 13 17.31 37.62 -59.34
N ALA A 14 18.21 38.59 -59.26
CA ALA A 14 18.84 38.99 -57.99
C ALA A 14 17.80 39.48 -56.98
N LEU A 15 16.84 40.30 -57.41
CA LEU A 15 15.78 40.81 -56.55
C LEU A 15 14.85 39.69 -56.04
N THR A 16 14.46 38.75 -56.91
CA THR A 16 13.64 37.59 -56.52
C THR A 16 14.38 36.65 -55.56
N LEU A 17 15.68 36.45 -55.76
CA LEU A 17 16.50 35.61 -54.89
C LEU A 17 16.60 36.24 -53.49
N HIS A 18 16.91 37.53 -53.43
CA HIS A 18 17.00 38.28 -52.18
C HIS A 18 15.66 38.30 -51.42
N GLN A 19 14.54 38.41 -52.12
CA GLN A 19 13.20 38.28 -51.52
C GLN A 19 12.97 36.87 -50.96
N SER A 20 13.38 35.82 -51.68
CA SER A 20 13.22 34.44 -51.22
C SER A 20 14.07 34.13 -49.97
N GLU A 21 15.31 34.61 -49.92
CA GLU A 21 16.19 34.49 -48.74
C GLU A 21 15.60 35.23 -47.53
N SER A 22 15.06 36.43 -47.74
CA SER A 22 14.39 37.21 -46.70
C SER A 22 13.18 36.48 -46.10
N VAL A 23 12.39 35.79 -46.94
CA VAL A 23 11.25 34.99 -46.51
C VAL A 23 11.69 33.74 -45.76
N PHE A 24 12.74 33.07 -46.23
CA PHE A 24 13.29 31.88 -45.57
C PHE A 24 13.81 32.20 -44.17
N LEU A 25 14.56 33.30 -44.03
CA LEU A 25 15.05 33.79 -42.74
C LEU A 25 13.91 34.11 -41.76
N ARG A 26 12.80 34.66 -42.23
CA ARG A 26 11.62 34.93 -41.40
C ARG A 26 10.96 33.64 -40.91
N LYS A 27 10.71 32.69 -41.82
CA LYS A 27 10.16 31.37 -41.46
C LYS A 27 11.06 30.61 -40.48
N SER A 28 12.38 30.66 -40.67
CA SER A 28 13.33 30.01 -39.75
C SER A 28 13.25 30.58 -38.33
N LYS A 29 13.04 31.89 -38.19
CA LYS A 29 12.86 32.53 -36.87
C LYS A 29 11.53 32.18 -36.24
N GLU A 30 10.45 32.10 -37.03
CA GLU A 30 9.12 31.68 -36.54
C GLU A 30 9.16 30.25 -36.00
N VAL A 31 9.77 29.32 -36.73
CA VAL A 31 9.91 27.90 -36.29
C VAL A 31 10.73 27.80 -35.00
N GLN A 32 11.81 28.57 -34.87
CA GLN A 32 12.59 28.60 -33.63
C GLN A 32 11.79 29.16 -32.44
N LEU A 33 10.98 30.19 -32.67
CA LEU A 33 10.15 30.77 -31.61
C LEU A 33 9.06 29.79 -31.15
N GLU A 34 8.44 29.09 -32.09
CA GLU A 34 7.41 28.08 -31.83
C GLU A 34 7.99 26.88 -31.07
N THR A 35 9.21 26.46 -31.42
CA THR A 35 9.95 25.41 -30.70
C THR A 35 10.25 25.83 -29.26
N ASN A 36 10.78 27.05 -29.07
CA ASN A 36 11.07 27.58 -27.74
C ASN A 36 9.80 27.74 -26.89
N GLU A 37 8.67 28.14 -27.49
CA GLU A 37 7.39 28.22 -26.77
C GLU A 37 6.90 26.86 -26.29
N VAL A 38 7.04 25.80 -27.11
CA VAL A 38 6.67 24.44 -26.71
C VAL A 38 7.57 23.96 -25.58
N GLU A 39 8.88 24.19 -25.67
CA GLU A 39 9.84 23.81 -24.62
C GLU A 39 9.60 24.56 -23.30
N VAL A 40 9.28 25.85 -23.35
CA VAL A 40 8.95 26.65 -22.16
C VAL A 40 7.62 26.21 -21.57
N LYS A 41 6.59 25.94 -22.38
CA LYS A 41 5.30 25.41 -21.89
C LYS A 41 5.46 24.03 -21.26
N ALA A 42 6.25 23.15 -21.86
CA ALA A 42 6.57 21.83 -21.30
C ALA A 42 7.36 21.94 -20.00
N SER A 43 8.36 22.81 -19.95
CA SER A 43 9.18 23.05 -18.75
C SER A 43 8.37 23.67 -17.61
N ALA A 44 7.47 24.61 -17.92
CA ALA A 44 6.57 25.22 -16.95
C ALA A 44 5.52 24.23 -16.43
N ALA A 45 5.03 23.32 -17.28
CA ALA A 45 4.16 22.23 -16.85
C ALA A 45 4.89 21.26 -15.92
N TYR A 46 6.15 20.94 -16.21
CA TYR A 46 7.01 20.13 -15.35
C TYR A 46 7.26 20.81 -14.00
N LEU A 47 7.61 22.10 -14.02
CA LEU A 47 7.81 22.89 -12.80
C LEU A 47 6.54 23.00 -11.96
N LYS A 48 5.37 23.20 -12.58
CA LYS A 48 4.09 23.18 -11.86
C LYS A 48 3.78 21.82 -11.25
N ALA A 49 4.06 20.71 -11.95
CA ALA A 49 3.87 19.37 -11.39
C ALA A 49 4.79 19.12 -10.19
N VAL A 50 6.03 19.61 -10.25
CA VAL A 50 7.01 19.54 -9.15
C VAL A 50 6.61 20.44 -7.98
N GLU A 51 6.17 21.67 -8.24
CA GLU A 51 5.72 22.61 -7.20
C GLU A 51 4.42 22.15 -6.53
N HIS A 52 3.48 21.54 -7.25
CA HIS A 52 2.26 21.00 -6.66
C HIS A 52 2.57 19.82 -5.73
N ALA A 53 3.47 18.92 -6.14
CA ALA A 53 3.95 17.83 -5.30
C ALA A 53 4.66 18.31 -4.03
N HIS A 54 5.40 19.43 -4.11
CA HIS A 54 6.16 19.96 -2.97
C HIS A 54 5.28 20.73 -1.96
N ASN A 55 4.18 21.35 -2.40
CA ASN A 55 3.32 22.15 -1.53
C ASN A 55 2.20 21.34 -0.84
N ASP A 56 1.82 20.19 -1.40
CA ASP A 56 0.74 19.34 -0.86
C ASP A 56 1.24 18.09 -0.13
N GLY A 57 2.57 17.94 0.04
CA GLY A 57 3.16 16.78 0.73
C GLY A 57 3.06 15.46 -0.05
N VAL A 58 2.71 15.51 -1.33
CA VAL A 58 2.52 14.34 -2.19
C VAL A 58 3.88 13.80 -2.64
N PRO A 59 4.27 12.56 -2.27
CA PRO A 59 5.55 11.98 -2.66
C PRO A 59 5.66 11.85 -4.18
N ILE A 60 6.88 11.98 -4.69
CA ILE A 60 7.19 11.83 -6.12
C ILE A 60 6.83 10.40 -6.55
N GLY A 61 5.67 10.23 -7.20
CA GLY A 61 5.17 8.93 -7.67
C GLY A 61 3.72 8.59 -7.26
N ALA A 62 3.08 9.38 -6.40
CA ALA A 62 1.68 9.16 -6.03
C ALA A 62 0.74 9.72 -7.12
N THR A 63 0.17 8.86 -7.94
CA THR A 63 -1.03 9.19 -8.72
C THR A 63 -2.25 8.98 -7.83
N LEU A 64 -2.80 10.07 -7.31
CA LEU A 64 -4.07 10.09 -6.58
C LEU A 64 -5.20 10.22 -7.60
N GLY A 65 -5.92 9.12 -7.87
CA GLY A 65 -7.16 9.19 -8.64
C GLY A 65 -8.30 9.59 -7.71
N ASP A 66 -9.03 10.66 -8.03
CA ASP A 66 -10.19 11.15 -7.25
C ASP A 66 -11.31 10.10 -7.03
N TYR A 67 -11.24 8.94 -7.70
CA TYR A 67 -12.12 7.78 -7.56
C TYR A 67 -11.39 6.43 -7.77
N GLY A 68 -10.06 6.41 -7.75
CA GLY A 68 -9.26 5.28 -8.20
C GLY A 68 -8.06 5.09 -7.29
N GLY A 69 -7.84 3.84 -6.90
CA GLY A 69 -6.91 3.42 -5.86
C GLY A 69 -5.53 4.09 -5.85
N ALA A 70 -4.89 4.08 -4.68
CA ALA A 70 -3.57 4.67 -4.49
C ALA A 70 -2.47 3.76 -5.05
N LEU A 71 -1.55 4.31 -5.83
CA LEU A 71 -0.25 3.68 -6.11
C LEU A 71 0.84 4.52 -5.45
N LEU A 72 1.55 3.95 -4.48
CA LEU A 72 2.62 4.63 -3.76
C LEU A 72 3.92 3.85 -3.84
N ASN A 73 5.01 4.55 -4.16
CA ASN A 73 6.37 4.06 -3.97
C ASN A 73 7.16 5.10 -3.18
N GLY A 74 7.35 4.88 -1.87
CA GLY A 74 7.99 5.86 -0.98
C GLY A 74 7.32 5.96 0.39
N SER A 75 7.53 7.10 1.08
CA SER A 75 6.90 7.39 2.37
C SER A 75 5.76 8.39 2.22
N LEU A 76 4.60 8.09 2.80
CA LEU A 76 3.46 8.99 2.95
C LEU A 76 3.04 9.03 4.43
N GLY A 77 2.44 10.15 4.86
CA GLY A 77 1.82 10.27 6.19
C GLY A 77 0.54 9.45 6.23
N ASP A 78 -0.61 10.11 6.24
CA ASP A 78 -1.90 9.42 6.31
C ASP A 78 -2.64 9.49 4.98
N TYR A 79 -3.38 8.44 4.66
CA TYR A 79 -4.20 8.34 3.46
C TYR A 79 -5.60 7.82 3.78
N GLY A 80 -6.62 8.52 3.28
CA GLY A 80 -8.01 8.07 3.31
C GLY A 80 -8.63 8.18 1.93
N GLY A 81 -9.17 7.08 1.40
CA GLY A 81 -9.69 7.03 0.04
C GLY A 81 -10.71 5.93 -0.22
N TYR A 82 -11.56 6.17 -1.22
CA TYR A 82 -12.50 5.17 -1.74
C TYR A 82 -11.84 4.43 -2.90
N GLY A 83 -11.12 3.35 -2.61
CA GLY A 83 -10.48 2.51 -3.60
C GLY A 83 -9.42 1.62 -2.97
N GLY A 84 -9.00 0.58 -3.70
CA GLY A 84 -7.89 -0.27 -3.28
C GLY A 84 -6.56 0.50 -3.22
N ALA A 85 -5.53 -0.09 -2.61
CA ALA A 85 -4.21 0.53 -2.53
C ALA A 85 -3.13 -0.46 -2.95
N LEU A 86 -2.12 0.03 -3.67
CA LEU A 86 -0.88 -0.69 -3.93
C LEU A 86 0.28 0.15 -3.38
N LEU A 87 0.91 -0.34 -2.33
CA LEU A 87 1.93 0.38 -1.59
C LEU A 87 3.25 -0.37 -1.57
N ASN A 88 4.34 0.32 -1.90
CA ASN A 88 5.70 -0.16 -1.70
C ASN A 88 6.52 0.91 -0.94
N GLY A 89 6.69 0.75 0.37
CA GLY A 89 7.38 1.74 1.21
C GLY A 89 6.78 1.87 2.60
N SER A 90 6.63 3.10 3.09
CA SER A 90 6.10 3.38 4.43
C SER A 90 4.87 4.27 4.38
N LEU A 91 3.83 3.93 5.12
CA LEU A 91 2.64 4.76 5.31
C LEU A 91 2.36 4.88 6.81
N GLY A 92 1.91 6.05 7.25
CA GLY A 92 1.40 6.27 8.61
C GLY A 92 0.09 5.51 8.75
N ASP A 93 -1.02 6.17 8.46
CA ASP A 93 -2.34 5.53 8.58
C ASP A 93 -3.03 5.37 7.21
N TYR A 94 -3.72 4.24 7.04
CA TYR A 94 -4.60 3.97 5.90
C TYR A 94 -6.04 3.80 6.36
N GLY A 95 -6.94 4.70 5.97
CA GLY A 95 -8.38 4.56 6.17
C GLY A 95 -9.06 4.10 4.87
N GLY A 96 -9.39 2.81 4.79
CA GLY A 96 -9.97 2.18 3.60
C GLY A 96 -11.48 2.39 3.45
N GLY A 97 -11.91 2.62 2.20
CA GLY A 97 -13.29 2.48 1.76
C GLY A 97 -13.58 1.10 1.15
N TYR A 98 -14.17 1.07 -0.05
CA TYR A 98 -14.36 -0.17 -0.82
C TYR A 98 -13.12 -0.46 -1.68
N GLY A 99 -12.53 -1.65 -1.58
CA GLY A 99 -11.44 -2.15 -2.45
C GLY A 99 -10.34 -2.89 -1.70
N ASP A 100 -9.55 -3.66 -2.45
CA ASP A 100 -8.47 -4.49 -1.91
C ASP A 100 -7.17 -3.71 -1.71
N ALA A 101 -6.40 -4.05 -0.68
CA ALA A 101 -5.13 -3.42 -0.37
C ALA A 101 -3.97 -4.40 -0.51
N LEU A 102 -2.95 -4.01 -1.28
CA LEU A 102 -1.67 -4.71 -1.36
C LEU A 102 -0.56 -3.80 -0.82
N LEU A 103 0.12 -4.25 0.23
CA LEU A 103 1.17 -3.47 0.88
C LEU A 103 2.46 -4.28 1.02
N ASN A 104 3.56 -3.67 0.64
CA ASN A 104 4.90 -4.17 0.86
C ASN A 104 5.74 -3.11 1.59
N GLY A 105 6.07 -3.36 2.86
CA GLY A 105 6.85 -2.43 3.68
C GLY A 105 6.27 -2.22 5.08
N SER A 106 6.18 -0.96 5.52
CA SER A 106 5.74 -0.61 6.87
C SER A 106 4.47 0.23 6.83
N LEU A 107 3.43 -0.17 7.57
CA LEU A 107 2.23 0.62 7.78
C LEU A 107 2.06 0.84 9.29
N GLY A 108 1.68 2.04 9.71
CA GLY A 108 1.25 2.31 11.08
C GLY A 108 -0.07 1.61 11.32
N ASP A 109 -1.17 2.24 10.91
CA ASP A 109 -2.51 1.70 11.14
C ASP A 109 -3.26 1.45 9.82
N TYR A 110 -3.98 0.34 9.74
CA TYR A 110 -4.93 0.02 8.68
C TYR A 110 -6.34 -0.01 9.24
N GLY A 111 -7.17 0.99 8.90
CA GLY A 111 -8.61 0.97 9.15
C GLY A 111 -9.35 0.34 7.97
N GLY A 112 -9.96 -0.81 8.18
CA GLY A 112 -10.64 -1.60 7.17
C GLY A 112 -11.96 -1.00 6.66
N GLY A 113 -12.26 -1.33 5.41
CA GLY A 113 -13.54 -1.07 4.74
C GLY A 113 -14.12 -2.36 4.16
N TYR A 114 -14.55 -2.39 2.91
CA TYR A 114 -14.99 -3.63 2.24
C TYR A 114 -13.94 -4.04 1.21
N GLY A 115 -13.28 -5.18 1.39
CA GLY A 115 -12.23 -5.70 0.50
C GLY A 115 -11.17 -6.49 1.25
N ASP A 116 -10.32 -7.17 0.49
CA ASP A 116 -9.27 -8.03 1.05
C ASP A 116 -7.96 -7.25 1.26
N ALA A 117 -7.18 -7.65 2.27
CA ALA A 117 -5.88 -7.06 2.56
C ALA A 117 -4.76 -8.09 2.40
N LEU A 118 -3.72 -7.74 1.65
CA LEU A 118 -2.50 -8.52 1.49
C LEU A 118 -1.30 -7.69 1.90
N LEU A 119 -0.66 -8.04 3.00
CA LEU A 119 0.44 -7.27 3.57
C LEU A 119 1.71 -8.11 3.75
N ASN A 120 2.83 -7.57 3.29
CA ASN A 120 4.15 -8.15 3.44
C ASN A 120 5.08 -7.14 4.12
N GLY A 121 5.44 -7.38 5.38
CA GLY A 121 6.30 -6.50 6.16
C GLY A 121 5.80 -6.27 7.58
N SER A 122 5.75 -5.01 8.01
CA SER A 122 5.35 -4.63 9.38
C SER A 122 4.10 -3.78 9.36
N LEU A 123 3.11 -4.14 10.17
CA LEU A 123 1.92 -3.34 10.44
C LEU A 123 1.82 -3.10 11.95
N GLY A 124 1.51 -1.87 12.36
CA GLY A 124 1.17 -1.56 13.75
C GLY A 124 -0.17 -2.20 14.06
N ASP A 125 -1.25 -1.56 13.63
CA ASP A 125 -2.61 -1.99 13.96
C ASP A 125 -3.43 -2.27 12.69
N TYR A 126 -4.18 -3.38 12.69
CA TYR A 126 -5.18 -3.70 11.68
C TYR A 126 -6.57 -3.62 12.31
N GLY A 127 -7.37 -2.61 11.99
CA GLY A 127 -8.78 -2.53 12.31
C GLY A 127 -9.63 -3.19 11.23
N GLY A 128 -10.42 -4.20 11.60
CA GLY A 128 -11.17 -5.04 10.67
C GLY A 128 -12.26 -4.34 9.88
N GLY A 129 -12.50 -4.88 8.68
CA GLY A 129 -13.58 -4.52 7.76
C GLY A 129 -14.38 -5.75 7.34
N TYR A 130 -15.00 -5.74 6.15
CA TYR A 130 -15.56 -6.93 5.50
C TYR A 130 -14.58 -7.42 4.42
N GLY A 131 -13.99 -8.59 4.60
CA GLY A 131 -13.01 -9.19 3.68
C GLY A 131 -11.94 -9.97 4.41
N ASP A 132 -11.12 -10.69 3.65
CA ASP A 132 -10.08 -11.56 4.17
C ASP A 132 -8.75 -10.82 4.32
N ALA A 133 -7.94 -11.21 5.30
CA ALA A 133 -6.61 -10.65 5.53
C ALA A 133 -5.53 -11.73 5.37
N LEU A 134 -4.55 -11.48 4.51
CA LEU A 134 -3.33 -12.27 4.39
C LEU A 134 -2.12 -11.43 4.75
N LEU A 135 -1.36 -11.88 5.75
CA LEU A 135 -0.31 -11.07 6.31
C LEU A 135 0.95 -11.91 6.54
N ASN A 136 2.09 -11.41 6.07
CA ASN A 136 3.38 -12.06 6.15
C ASN A 136 4.39 -11.08 6.76
N GLY A 137 4.82 -11.36 8.00
CA GLY A 137 5.75 -10.51 8.74
C GLY A 137 5.30 -10.25 10.17
N SER A 138 5.30 -8.98 10.59
CA SER A 138 4.97 -8.59 11.97
C SER A 138 3.74 -7.70 12.01
N LEU A 139 2.81 -8.03 12.90
CA LEU A 139 1.64 -7.23 13.22
C LEU A 139 1.63 -6.95 14.72
N GLY A 140 1.39 -5.70 15.11
CA GLY A 140 1.12 -5.34 16.50
C GLY A 140 -0.22 -5.91 16.90
N ASP A 141 -1.29 -5.26 16.48
CA ASP A 141 -2.65 -5.62 16.88
C ASP A 141 -3.55 -5.92 15.67
N TYR A 142 -4.35 -6.97 15.76
CA TYR A 142 -5.41 -7.29 14.81
C TYR A 142 -6.76 -7.14 15.50
N GLY A 143 -7.51 -6.08 15.19
CA GLY A 143 -8.91 -5.93 15.57
C GLY A 143 -9.83 -6.57 14.53
N GLY A 144 -10.68 -7.49 14.96
CA GLY A 144 -11.51 -8.32 14.07
C GLY A 144 -12.52 -7.56 13.20
N GLY A 145 -12.83 -8.18 12.06
CA GLY A 145 -13.87 -7.77 11.09
C GLY A 145 -14.78 -8.95 10.73
N TYR A 146 -15.37 -8.94 9.54
CA TYR A 146 -16.04 -10.09 8.95
C TYR A 146 -15.17 -10.65 7.82
N GLY A 147 -14.60 -11.84 8.01
CA GLY A 147 -13.71 -12.50 7.05
C GLY A 147 -12.63 -13.32 7.74
N ASP A 148 -11.90 -14.10 6.96
CA ASP A 148 -10.87 -14.99 7.45
C ASP A 148 -9.50 -14.30 7.52
N ALA A 149 -8.67 -14.70 8.48
CA ALA A 149 -7.31 -14.17 8.64
C ALA A 149 -6.26 -15.28 8.48
N LEU A 150 -5.31 -15.07 7.58
CA LEU A 150 -4.11 -15.91 7.44
C LEU A 150 -2.87 -15.09 7.77
N LEU A 151 -2.14 -15.51 8.80
CA LEU A 151 -0.94 -14.83 9.25
C LEU A 151 0.25 -15.78 9.30
N ASN A 152 1.36 -15.34 8.73
CA ASN A 152 2.66 -16.00 8.82
C ASN A 152 3.69 -15.04 9.42
N GLY A 153 4.12 -15.29 10.66
CA GLY A 153 5.10 -14.46 11.35
C GLY A 153 4.74 -14.18 12.81
N SER A 154 4.78 -12.92 13.23
CA SER A 154 4.54 -12.52 14.62
C SER A 154 3.33 -11.60 14.72
N LEU A 155 2.42 -11.90 15.66
CA LEU A 155 1.31 -11.05 16.08
C LEU A 155 1.48 -10.73 17.56
N GLY A 156 1.31 -9.47 17.95
CA GLY A 156 1.11 -9.08 19.33
C GLY A 156 -0.25 -9.60 19.80
N ASP A 157 -1.30 -8.89 19.43
CA ASP A 157 -2.64 -9.16 19.94
C ASP A 157 -3.63 -9.46 18.81
N TYR A 158 -4.41 -10.54 18.96
CA TYR A 158 -5.54 -10.85 18.08
C TYR A 158 -6.85 -10.59 18.83
N GLY A 159 -7.59 -9.56 18.45
CA GLY A 159 -8.96 -9.32 18.87
C GLY A 159 -9.94 -9.92 17.87
N GLY A 160 -10.79 -10.83 18.33
CA GLY A 160 -11.68 -11.62 17.47
C GLY A 160 -12.69 -10.83 16.62
N GLY A 161 -13.02 -11.39 15.47
CA GLY A 161 -14.06 -10.96 14.54
C GLY A 161 -15.04 -12.10 14.22
N TYR A 162 -15.73 -12.02 13.09
CA TYR A 162 -16.51 -13.12 12.52
C TYR A 162 -15.72 -13.74 11.36
N GLY A 163 -15.23 -14.96 11.54
CA GLY A 163 -14.41 -15.68 10.57
C GLY A 163 -13.32 -16.52 11.23
N ASP A 164 -12.67 -17.36 10.43
CA ASP A 164 -11.65 -18.28 10.90
C ASP A 164 -10.26 -17.64 10.86
N ALA A 165 -9.38 -18.06 11.78
CA ALA A 165 -8.00 -17.57 11.83
C ALA A 165 -6.99 -18.72 11.68
N LEU A 166 -6.03 -18.57 10.78
CA LEU A 166 -4.87 -19.44 10.65
C LEU A 166 -3.59 -18.65 10.92
N LEU A 167 -2.89 -19.03 11.98
CA LEU A 167 -1.60 -18.44 12.33
C LEU A 167 -0.48 -19.49 12.26
N ASN A 168 0.62 -19.10 11.63
CA ASN A 168 1.88 -19.83 11.66
C ASN A 168 2.99 -18.91 12.20
N GLY A 169 3.46 -19.17 13.41
CA GLY A 169 4.49 -18.37 14.07
C GLY A 169 4.19 -18.06 15.54
N SER A 170 4.34 -16.81 15.94
CA SER A 170 4.17 -16.38 17.35
C SER A 170 2.98 -15.44 17.48
N LEU A 171 2.12 -15.72 18.45
CA LEU A 171 1.04 -14.85 18.91
C LEU A 171 1.27 -14.51 20.38
N GLY A 172 1.22 -13.23 20.73
CA GLY A 172 1.17 -12.78 22.12
C GLY A 172 -0.15 -13.21 22.74
N ASP A 173 -1.21 -12.46 22.45
CA ASP A 173 -2.51 -12.65 23.08
C ASP A 173 -3.59 -12.96 22.05
N TYR A 174 -4.38 -14.00 22.31
CA TYR A 174 -5.58 -14.31 21.54
C TYR A 174 -6.82 -13.95 22.35
N GLY A 175 -7.57 -12.94 21.90
CA GLY A 175 -8.92 -12.63 22.35
C GLY A 175 -9.94 -13.18 21.35
N GLY A 176 -10.77 -14.12 21.76
CA GLY A 176 -11.64 -14.86 20.85
C GLY A 176 -12.70 -14.04 20.12
N GLY A 177 -13.19 -14.61 19.02
CA GLY A 177 -14.26 -14.08 18.15
C GLY A 177 -15.34 -15.12 17.88
N TYR A 178 -16.07 -14.97 16.78
CA TYR A 178 -16.99 -15.95 16.22
C TYR A 178 -16.31 -16.66 15.05
N GLY A 179 -15.78 -17.86 15.28
CA GLY A 179 -15.03 -18.64 14.28
C GLY A 179 -13.95 -19.51 14.91
N ASP A 180 -13.39 -20.42 14.13
CA ASP A 180 -12.38 -21.36 14.58
C ASP A 180 -10.97 -20.78 14.41
N ALA A 181 -10.04 -21.19 15.28
CA ALA A 181 -8.64 -20.75 15.22
C ALA A 181 -7.68 -21.93 15.12
N LEU A 182 -6.77 -21.88 14.15
CA LEU A 182 -5.67 -22.82 14.00
C LEU A 182 -4.34 -22.09 14.20
N LEU A 183 -3.59 -22.46 15.23
CA LEU A 183 -2.29 -21.89 15.52
C LEU A 183 -1.21 -22.96 15.48
N ASN A 184 -0.18 -22.73 14.66
CA ASN A 184 1.03 -23.52 14.63
C ASN A 184 2.21 -22.68 15.09
N GLY A 185 2.70 -22.92 16.31
CA GLY A 185 3.82 -22.19 16.89
C GLY A 185 3.62 -21.84 18.36
N SER A 186 3.81 -20.59 18.75
CA SER A 186 3.77 -20.17 20.16
C SER A 186 2.62 -19.20 20.40
N LEU A 187 1.86 -19.44 21.46
CA LEU A 187 0.85 -18.54 22.02
C LEU A 187 1.29 -18.13 23.42
N GLY A 188 1.29 -16.82 23.70
CA GLY A 188 1.37 -16.31 25.07
C GLY A 188 0.10 -16.66 25.82
N ASP A 189 -0.95 -15.87 25.61
CA ASP A 189 -2.18 -15.95 26.38
C ASP A 189 -3.39 -16.28 25.49
N TYR A 190 -4.23 -17.21 25.95
CA TYR A 190 -5.50 -17.53 25.31
C TYR A 190 -6.70 -17.07 26.14
N GLY A 191 -7.45 -16.11 25.61
CA GLY A 191 -8.76 -15.66 26.08
C GLY A 191 -9.86 -16.11 25.12
N GLY A 192 -10.84 -16.86 25.63
CA GLY A 192 -11.81 -17.58 24.82
C GLY A 192 -12.69 -16.76 23.88
N GLY A 193 -13.44 -17.48 23.03
CA GLY A 193 -14.43 -16.94 22.09
C GLY A 193 -15.53 -17.95 21.80
N TYR A 194 -16.35 -17.64 20.79
CA TYR A 194 -17.36 -18.53 20.23
C TYR A 194 -16.78 -19.29 19.03
N GLY A 195 -16.08 -20.39 19.31
CA GLY A 195 -15.46 -21.27 18.33
C GLY A 195 -14.43 -22.18 18.99
N ASP A 196 -13.89 -23.14 18.24
CA ASP A 196 -12.85 -24.06 18.71
C ASP A 196 -11.46 -23.56 18.30
N ALA A 197 -10.50 -23.62 19.22
CA ALA A 197 -9.10 -23.35 18.92
C ALA A 197 -8.26 -24.65 18.89
N LEU A 198 -7.49 -24.87 17.83
CA LEU A 198 -6.47 -25.91 17.78
C LEU A 198 -5.08 -25.27 17.80
N LEU A 199 -4.28 -25.63 18.80
CA LEU A 199 -2.90 -25.18 18.93
C LEU A 199 -1.95 -26.36 18.77
N ASN A 200 -1.02 -26.25 17.83
CA ASN A 200 0.14 -27.12 17.70
C ASN A 200 1.41 -26.35 18.08
N GLY A 201 1.94 -26.59 19.28
CA GLY A 201 3.15 -25.94 19.78
C GLY A 201 3.09 -25.57 21.25
N SER A 202 3.39 -24.33 21.61
CA SER A 202 3.51 -23.90 23.01
C SER A 202 2.42 -22.90 23.38
N LEU A 203 1.79 -23.09 24.54
CA LEU A 203 0.85 -22.18 25.16
C LEU A 203 1.42 -21.70 26.48
N GLY A 204 1.48 -20.39 26.71
CA GLY A 204 1.77 -19.80 28.01
C GLY A 204 0.61 -20.02 28.96
N ASP A 205 -0.38 -19.13 28.90
CA ASP A 205 -1.51 -19.09 29.83
C ASP A 205 -2.84 -19.38 29.14
N TYR A 206 -3.66 -20.20 29.81
CA TYR A 206 -5.01 -20.52 29.35
C TYR A 206 -6.07 -19.94 30.28
N GLY A 207 -6.86 -18.99 29.75
CA GLY A 207 -7.96 -18.36 30.47
C GLY A 207 -9.24 -19.22 30.53
N TYR A 208 -9.96 -19.29 29.42
CA TYR A 208 -11.25 -19.99 29.29
C TYR A 208 -11.61 -20.22 27.81
N GLY A 209 -12.49 -21.17 27.47
CA GLY A 209 -12.96 -21.42 26.09
C GLY A 209 -12.95 -22.89 25.68
N GLY A 210 -13.08 -23.16 24.38
CA GLY A 210 -12.83 -24.48 23.79
C GLY A 210 -11.49 -24.48 23.07
N ALA A 211 -10.48 -25.16 23.62
CA ALA A 211 -9.19 -25.29 22.94
C ALA A 211 -8.63 -26.70 23.07
N LEU A 212 -8.04 -27.21 21.97
CA LEU A 212 -7.25 -28.43 21.94
C LEU A 212 -5.78 -28.07 21.70
N LEU A 213 -4.93 -28.47 22.63
CA LEU A 213 -3.49 -28.26 22.55
C LEU A 213 -2.77 -29.57 22.25
N ASN A 214 -1.99 -29.56 21.16
CA ASN A 214 -0.94 -30.52 20.88
C ASN A 214 0.44 -29.87 21.12
N GLY A 215 0.96 -30.00 22.34
CA GLY A 215 2.30 -29.53 22.68
C GLY A 215 2.44 -29.17 24.16
N THR A 216 3.12 -28.07 24.47
CA THR A 216 3.49 -27.69 25.84
C THR A 216 2.58 -26.59 26.38
N LEU A 217 2.20 -26.70 27.63
CA LEU A 217 1.41 -25.70 28.37
C LEU A 217 2.22 -25.17 29.55
N GLY A 218 2.23 -23.85 29.73
CA GLY A 218 2.87 -23.13 30.83
C GLY A 218 2.02 -23.15 32.09
N ASP A 219 1.05 -22.25 32.20
CA ASP A 219 0.20 -22.06 33.37
C ASP A 219 -1.31 -22.23 33.03
N TYR A 220 -2.07 -22.87 33.92
CA TYR A 220 -3.44 -23.31 33.62
C TYR A 220 -4.50 -22.69 34.53
N GLY A 221 -5.35 -21.86 33.94
CA GLY A 221 -6.47 -21.19 34.62
C GLY A 221 -7.79 -21.99 34.70
N GLY A 222 -7.94 -23.16 34.05
CA GLY A 222 -9.21 -23.92 34.12
C GLY A 222 -9.33 -25.19 33.26
N ALA A 223 -9.57 -26.33 33.95
CA ALA A 223 -9.80 -27.74 33.55
C ALA A 223 -10.32 -28.10 32.13
N LEU A 224 -9.53 -28.86 31.33
CA LEU A 224 -9.56 -30.32 31.05
C LEU A 224 -8.44 -30.66 30.02
N LEU A 225 -7.50 -31.55 30.36
CA LEU A 225 -6.46 -32.05 29.43
C LEU A 225 -6.84 -33.44 28.88
N ASN A 226 -6.92 -33.60 27.56
CA ASN A 226 -6.71 -34.89 26.88
C ASN A 226 -5.38 -34.83 26.12
N GLY A 227 -4.28 -34.77 26.86
CA GLY A 227 -2.92 -34.79 26.34
C GLY A 227 -1.97 -35.29 27.42
N THR A 228 -1.04 -36.16 27.06
CA THR A 228 -0.04 -36.77 27.96
C THR A 228 0.87 -35.70 28.57
N LEU A 229 0.93 -35.64 29.91
CA LEU A 229 1.97 -34.90 30.64
C LEU A 229 3.36 -35.39 30.18
N GLY A 230 4.15 -34.49 29.60
CA GLY A 230 5.59 -34.63 29.58
C GLY A 230 6.11 -34.45 31.01
N ASP A 231 6.73 -35.50 31.55
CA ASP A 231 7.40 -35.53 32.85
C ASP A 231 8.39 -34.35 32.96
N TYR A 232 8.24 -33.51 34.00
CA TYR A 232 9.29 -32.58 34.40
C TYR A 232 9.99 -33.15 35.64
N GLY A 233 11.29 -33.43 35.49
CA GLY A 233 12.23 -33.63 36.61
C GLY A 233 12.74 -32.30 37.17
#